data_AF-A0A7C3ZQS3-F1
#
_entry.id   AF-A0A7C3ZQS3-F1
#
_cell.length_a   1.000
_cell.length_b   1.000
_cell.length_c   1.000
_cell.angle_alpha   90.00
_cell.angle_beta   90.00
_cell.angle_gamma   90.00
#
_symmetry.space_group_name_H-M   'P 1'
#
loop_
_entity.id
_entity.type
_entity.pdbx_description
1 polymer ?
#
loop_
_entity_poly.entity_id
_entity_poly.type
_entity_poly.pdbx_seq_one_letter_code
_entity_poly.pdbx_strand_id
1 'polypeptide(L)'
;MGVWEGYLSLNGTLRFLALAAIEQDPEVQGVLCLEEPENGIHPERIPKMLQLLQDIATDVQEPIGPDNPLRQVIINTHSPAVVSQVPDDSLLLAELKETVDGERIFKRVCFSCLSDTWREQAPEKAPIVSKGKLLSYLNPVASNIEPEDDYLWQPPQAKKRRVIDRDDLSQCSYRQQTPIKVPRYGRRHRLGSPHKPENQDQINIYIPYPKDMSNFAEDFL
;
A
#
# COMPACT_ATOMS: atom_id res chain seq x y z
N MET A 1 -32.45 -14.07 5.18
CA MET A 1 -31.28 -13.37 4.60
C MET A 1 -31.51 -11.88 4.79
N GLY A 2 -30.70 -11.17 5.57
CA GLY A 2 -30.90 -9.72 5.73
C GLY A 2 -30.44 -9.04 7.03
N VAL A 3 -29.58 -9.65 7.85
CA VAL A 3 -29.09 -9.01 9.09
C VAL A 3 -27.56 -8.80 9.10
N TRP A 4 -26.82 -9.46 8.21
CA TRP A 4 -25.35 -9.45 8.22
C TRP A 4 -24.71 -8.33 7.36
N GLU A 5 -25.41 -7.79 6.36
CA GLU A 5 -24.92 -6.69 5.52
C GLU A 5 -24.74 -5.38 6.32
N GLY A 6 -25.64 -5.10 7.27
CA GLY A 6 -25.63 -3.85 8.05
C GLY A 6 -24.51 -3.79 9.10
N TYR A 7 -24.11 -4.94 9.66
CA TYR A 7 -23.05 -5.01 10.67
C TYR A 7 -21.66 -4.81 10.05
N LEU A 8 -21.46 -5.22 8.80
CA LEU A 8 -20.21 -5.00 8.06
C LEU A 8 -20.01 -3.51 7.72
N SER A 9 -21.09 -2.83 7.33
CA SER A 9 -21.12 -1.37 7.06
C SER A 9 -20.84 -0.51 8.32
N LEU A 10 -21.32 -0.95 9.49
CA LEU A 10 -21.10 -0.23 10.75
C LEU A 10 -19.62 -0.28 11.18
N ASN A 11 -18.95 -1.41 10.96
CA ASN A 11 -17.52 -1.57 11.25
C ASN A 11 -16.66 -0.63 10.39
N GLY A 12 -16.92 -0.56 9.08
CA GLY A 12 -16.21 0.36 8.19
C GLY A 12 -16.44 1.83 8.56
N THR A 13 -17.67 2.20 8.90
CA THR A 13 -18.00 3.58 9.29
C THR A 13 -17.35 3.98 10.63
N LEU A 14 -17.31 3.08 11.61
CA LEU A 14 -16.64 3.34 12.89
C LEU A 14 -15.13 3.55 12.71
N ARG A 15 -14.49 2.82 11.80
CA ARG A 15 -13.07 3.02 11.47
C ARG A 15 -12.80 4.41 10.89
N PHE A 16 -13.65 4.89 9.98
CA PHE A 16 -13.55 6.25 9.48
C PHE A 16 -13.69 7.30 10.58
N LEU A 17 -14.67 7.13 11.47
CA LEU A 17 -14.86 8.06 12.60
C LEU A 17 -13.67 8.04 13.57
N ALA A 18 -13.11 6.85 13.84
CA ALA A 18 -11.92 6.73 14.69
C ALA A 18 -10.70 7.40 14.07
N LEU A 19 -10.45 7.18 12.78
CA LEU A 19 -9.36 7.84 12.05
C LEU A 19 -9.56 9.36 12.00
N ALA A 20 -10.78 9.83 11.79
CA ALA A 20 -11.09 11.28 11.78
C ALA A 20 -10.90 11.89 13.18
N ALA A 21 -11.25 11.18 14.25
CA ALA A 21 -10.98 11.64 15.60
C ALA A 21 -9.47 11.74 15.89
N ILE A 22 -8.67 10.78 15.41
CA ILE A 22 -7.20 10.81 15.55
C ILE A 22 -6.59 11.98 14.76
N GLU A 23 -7.06 12.20 13.53
CA GLU A 23 -6.58 13.30 12.68
C GLU A 23 -6.72 14.66 13.37
N GLN A 24 -7.88 14.88 14.02
CA GLN A 24 -8.22 16.11 14.74
C GLN A 24 -7.55 16.27 16.12
N ASP A 25 -6.83 15.26 16.62
CA ASP A 25 -6.18 15.30 17.93
C ASP A 25 -4.67 15.61 17.80
N PRO A 26 -4.24 16.87 18.05
CA PRO A 26 -2.82 17.24 17.95
C PRO A 26 -1.95 16.64 19.07
N GLU A 27 -2.55 16.12 20.15
CA GLU A 27 -1.83 15.46 21.24
C GLU A 27 -1.37 14.05 20.86
N VAL A 28 -2.03 13.42 19.88
CA VAL A 28 -1.59 12.13 19.33
C VAL A 28 -0.35 12.36 18.46
N GLN A 29 0.81 11.94 18.97
CA GLN A 29 2.12 12.05 18.31
C GLN A 29 2.84 10.69 18.29
N GLY A 30 3.87 10.57 17.44
CA GLY A 30 4.70 9.37 17.35
C GLY A 30 4.28 8.45 16.20
N VAL A 31 4.14 7.14 16.47
CA VAL A 31 3.89 6.12 15.43
C VAL A 31 2.53 5.47 15.64
N LEU A 32 1.70 5.50 14.61
CA LEU A 32 0.43 4.79 14.52
C LEU A 32 0.58 3.57 13.61
N CYS A 33 0.41 2.38 14.18
CA CYS A 33 0.42 1.12 13.43
C CYS A 33 -1.01 0.60 13.28
N LEU A 34 -1.45 0.32 12.05
CA LEU A 34 -2.79 -0.21 11.76
C LEU A 34 -2.70 -1.48 10.95
N GLU A 35 -3.48 -2.48 11.38
CA GLU A 35 -3.57 -3.75 10.69
C GLU A 35 -4.84 -3.79 9.82
N GLU A 36 -4.68 -4.04 8.52
CA GLU A 36 -5.75 -4.07 7.52
C GLU A 36 -6.81 -2.95 7.73
N PRO A 37 -6.41 -1.67 7.63
CA PRO A 37 -7.32 -0.56 7.90
C PRO A 37 -8.56 -0.58 6.99
N GLU A 38 -8.44 -1.15 5.78
CA GLU A 38 -9.51 -1.33 4.80
C GLU A 38 -10.54 -2.40 5.15
N ASN A 39 -10.28 -3.24 6.15
CA ASN A 39 -11.16 -4.37 6.46
C ASN A 39 -12.56 -3.89 6.90
N GLY A 40 -13.59 -4.32 6.18
CA GLY A 40 -14.98 -3.88 6.38
C GLY A 40 -15.33 -2.54 5.73
N ILE A 41 -14.43 -1.92 4.97
CA ILE A 41 -14.69 -0.71 4.20
C ILE A 41 -15.10 -1.09 2.76
N HIS A 42 -16.15 -0.44 2.24
CA HIS A 42 -16.56 -0.62 0.85
C HIS A 42 -15.41 -0.22 -0.10
N PRO A 43 -15.11 -0.98 -1.18
CA PRO A 43 -13.97 -0.70 -2.06
C PRO A 43 -13.89 0.74 -2.59
N GLU A 44 -15.03 1.33 -2.95
CA GLU A 44 -15.12 2.74 -3.41
C GLU A 44 -14.69 3.77 -2.35
N ARG A 45 -14.70 3.39 -1.06
CA ARG A 45 -14.28 4.26 0.04
C ARG A 45 -12.80 4.11 0.40
N ILE A 46 -12.08 3.12 -0.14
CA ILE A 46 -10.64 2.91 0.11
C ILE A 46 -9.83 4.19 -0.20
N PRO A 47 -10.03 4.90 -1.34
CA PRO A 47 -9.28 6.13 -1.61
C PRO A 47 -9.45 7.19 -0.53
N LYS A 48 -10.67 7.39 -0.01
CA LYS A 48 -10.94 8.36 1.07
C LYS A 48 -10.31 7.92 2.41
N MET A 49 -10.31 6.62 2.70
CA MET A 49 -9.60 6.09 3.87
C MET A 49 -8.09 6.35 3.76
N LEU A 50 -7.49 6.09 2.60
CA LEU A 50 -6.07 6.33 2.37
C LEU A 50 -5.72 7.81 2.40
N GLN A 51 -6.62 8.69 1.96
CA GLN A 51 -6.46 10.13 2.12
C GLN A 51 -6.37 10.49 3.60
N LEU A 52 -7.33 10.03 4.41
CA LEU A 52 -7.34 10.30 5.85
C LEU A 52 -6.09 9.76 6.57
N LEU A 53 -5.59 8.58 6.18
CA LEU A 53 -4.34 8.04 6.72
C LEU A 53 -3.11 8.88 6.34
N GLN A 54 -3.12 9.50 5.16
CA GLN A 54 -2.08 10.44 4.74
C GLN A 54 -2.20 11.77 5.48
N ASP A 55 -3.41 12.27 5.70
CA ASP A 55 -3.68 13.51 6.44
C ASP A 55 -3.30 13.37 7.93
N ILE A 56 -3.42 12.17 8.51
CA ILE A 56 -2.94 11.90 9.88
C ILE A 56 -1.41 11.99 9.96
N ALA A 57 -0.70 11.53 8.92
CA ALA A 57 0.75 11.51 8.90
C ALA A 57 1.33 12.91 8.71
N THR A 58 2.53 13.14 9.23
CA THR A 58 3.25 14.41 9.01
C THR A 58 3.49 14.65 7.53
N ASP A 59 3.12 15.84 7.06
CA ASP A 59 3.61 16.34 5.78
C ASP A 59 5.04 16.82 5.94
N VAL A 60 5.96 16.14 5.26
CA VAL A 60 7.41 16.43 5.28
C VAL A 60 7.77 17.72 4.53
N GLN A 61 6.82 18.32 3.82
CA GLN A 61 7.00 19.61 3.12
C GLN A 61 6.58 20.81 3.98
N GLU A 62 5.92 20.58 5.10
CA GLU A 62 5.43 21.61 6.01
C GLU A 62 6.19 21.55 7.35
N PRO A 63 6.33 22.67 8.08
CA PRO A 63 6.96 22.67 9.40
C PRO A 63 6.13 21.87 10.41
N ILE A 64 6.80 21.32 11.43
CA ILE A 64 6.12 20.63 12.54
C ILE A 64 5.37 21.67 13.37
N GLY A 65 4.10 21.41 13.67
CA GLY A 65 3.25 22.29 14.47
C GLY A 65 1.93 21.63 14.89
N PRO A 66 1.02 22.37 15.53
CA PRO A 66 -0.29 21.84 15.95
C PRO A 66 -1.12 21.28 14.78
N ASP A 67 -1.01 21.91 13.60
CA ASP A 67 -1.73 21.50 12.38
C ASP A 67 -0.94 20.49 11.52
N ASN A 68 0.32 20.24 11.84
CA ASN A 68 1.18 19.23 11.22
C ASN A 68 2.04 18.53 12.29
N PRO A 69 1.40 17.81 13.22
CA PRO A 69 2.10 17.20 14.33
C PRO A 69 3.01 16.07 13.83
N LEU A 70 4.02 15.75 14.64
CA LEU A 70 4.99 14.70 14.33
C LEU A 70 4.35 13.31 14.48
N ARG A 71 3.78 12.79 13.40
CA ARG A 71 3.06 11.51 13.30
C ARG A 71 3.56 10.70 12.11
N GLN A 72 3.82 9.43 12.35
CA GLN A 72 4.07 8.44 11.33
C GLN A 72 2.94 7.42 11.33
N VAL A 73 2.43 7.11 10.14
CA VAL A 73 1.45 6.05 9.95
C VAL A 73 2.12 4.88 9.22
N ILE A 74 2.04 3.71 9.85
CA ILE A 74 2.44 2.43 9.26
C ILE A 74 1.19 1.58 9.17
N ILE A 75 0.85 1.14 7.97
CA ILE A 75 -0.23 0.17 7.80
C ILE A 75 0.34 -1.11 7.22
N ASN A 76 -0.19 -2.25 7.64
CA ASN A 76 -0.04 -3.45 6.85
C ASN A 76 -1.32 -3.74 6.05
N THR A 77 -1.15 -4.39 4.91
CA THR A 77 -2.28 -4.75 4.05
C THR A 77 -1.93 -5.95 3.19
N HIS A 78 -2.97 -6.71 2.85
CA HIS A 78 -2.96 -7.72 1.80
C HIS A 78 -3.84 -7.34 0.61
N SER A 79 -4.45 -6.14 0.63
CA SER A 79 -5.40 -5.69 -0.37
C SER A 79 -4.68 -5.11 -1.59
N PRO A 80 -4.82 -5.71 -2.79
CA PRO A 80 -4.25 -5.11 -3.98
C PRO A 80 -4.89 -3.76 -4.34
N ALA A 81 -6.13 -3.51 -3.88
CA ALA A 81 -6.80 -2.23 -4.08
C ALA A 81 -6.10 -1.11 -3.29
N VAL A 82 -5.71 -1.38 -2.04
CA VAL A 82 -4.91 -0.45 -1.24
C VAL A 82 -3.55 -0.22 -1.90
N VAL A 83 -2.84 -1.29 -2.23
CA VAL A 83 -1.48 -1.19 -2.82
C VAL A 83 -1.50 -0.42 -4.13
N SER A 84 -2.54 -0.55 -4.94
CA SER A 84 -2.66 0.20 -6.19
C SER A 84 -2.79 1.71 -6.00
N GLN A 85 -3.39 2.15 -4.88
CA GLN A 85 -3.80 3.54 -4.65
C GLN A 85 -2.82 4.35 -3.80
N VAL A 86 -1.93 3.71 -3.04
CA VAL A 86 -0.96 4.43 -2.20
C VAL A 86 0.13 5.13 -3.01
N PRO A 87 0.75 6.19 -2.47
CA PRO A 87 1.96 6.79 -3.03
C PRO A 87 3.05 5.72 -3.24
N ASP A 88 3.67 5.70 -4.41
CA ASP A 88 4.63 4.65 -4.76
C ASP A 88 5.89 4.65 -3.88
N ASP A 89 6.30 5.82 -3.41
CA ASP A 89 7.41 6.02 -2.50
C ASP A 89 7.12 5.62 -1.04
N SER A 90 5.87 5.31 -0.71
CA SER A 90 5.45 4.84 0.61
C SER A 90 5.48 3.30 0.75
N LEU A 91 5.52 2.55 -0.35
CA LEU A 91 5.33 1.09 -0.34
C LEU A 91 6.61 0.32 0.05
N LEU A 92 6.49 -0.65 0.97
CA LEU A 92 7.46 -1.73 1.17
C LEU A 92 6.78 -3.09 1.04
N LEU A 93 7.33 -3.94 0.17
CA LEU A 93 6.90 -5.33 0.01
C LEU A 93 7.68 -6.22 0.98
N ALA A 94 7.00 -6.91 1.89
CA ALA A 94 7.65 -7.91 2.75
C ALA A 94 7.67 -9.28 2.06
N GLU A 95 8.82 -9.92 2.09
CA GLU A 95 9.05 -11.22 1.45
C GLU A 95 9.80 -12.15 2.38
N LEU A 96 9.37 -13.41 2.49
CA LEU A 96 10.20 -14.43 3.13
C LEU A 96 11.28 -14.90 2.16
N LYS A 97 12.54 -14.64 2.50
CA LYS A 97 13.72 -15.15 1.77
C LYS A 97 14.45 -16.17 2.62
N GLU A 98 14.82 -17.28 2.00
CA GLU A 98 15.71 -18.25 2.63
C GLU A 98 17.10 -17.62 2.79
N THR A 99 17.70 -17.85 3.94
CA THR A 99 19.03 -17.35 4.29
C THR A 99 19.77 -18.45 5.04
N VAL A 100 21.08 -18.48 4.81
CA VAL A 100 21.99 -19.44 5.41
C VAL A 100 22.86 -18.69 6.41
N ASP A 101 22.84 -19.13 7.66
CA ASP A 101 23.77 -18.67 8.70
C ASP A 101 24.50 -19.89 9.26
N GLY A 102 25.77 -20.06 8.86
CA GLY A 102 26.53 -21.29 9.09
C GLY A 102 25.86 -22.51 8.43
N GLU A 103 25.48 -23.49 9.26
CA GLU A 103 24.78 -24.71 8.81
C GLU A 103 23.24 -24.57 8.89
N ARG A 104 22.72 -23.45 9.39
CA ARG A 104 21.28 -23.26 9.59
C ARG A 104 20.66 -22.57 8.37
N ILE A 105 19.67 -23.23 7.78
CA ILE A 105 18.80 -22.65 6.76
C ILE A 105 17.52 -22.18 7.47
N PHE A 106 17.20 -20.90 7.34
CA PHE A 106 15.97 -20.34 7.89
C PHE A 106 15.39 -19.29 6.94
N LYS A 107 14.12 -18.95 7.14
CA LYS A 107 13.44 -17.88 6.40
C LYS A 107 13.52 -16.59 7.21
N ARG A 108 13.94 -15.51 6.56
CA ARG A 108 13.89 -14.15 7.11
C ARG A 108 12.93 -13.30 6.29
N VAL A 109 12.26 -12.36 6.94
CA VAL A 109 11.53 -11.30 6.24
C VAL A 109 12.52 -10.31 5.64
N CYS A 110 12.28 -9.95 4.38
CA CYS A 110 13.02 -8.93 3.65
C CYS A 110 12.03 -7.90 3.14
N PHE A 111 12.26 -6.63 3.47
CA PHE A 111 11.47 -5.52 2.96
C PHE A 111 12.14 -4.97 1.71
N SER A 112 11.39 -4.91 0.61
CA SER A 112 11.86 -4.41 -0.67
C SER A 112 11.08 -3.14 -1.05
N CYS A 113 11.77 -2.14 -1.60
CA CYS A 113 11.17 -0.89 -2.05
C CYS A 113 10.92 -0.90 -3.57
N LEU A 114 10.17 0.08 -4.06
CA LEU A 114 10.02 0.31 -5.50
C LEU A 114 11.20 1.12 -6.05
N SER A 115 11.56 0.85 -7.30
CA SER A 115 12.55 1.67 -8.02
C SER A 115 12.03 3.08 -8.23
N ASP A 116 12.96 4.02 -8.45
CA ASP A 116 12.68 5.41 -8.75
C ASP A 116 11.93 6.12 -7.60
N THR A 117 12.25 5.72 -6.36
CA THR A 117 11.71 6.32 -5.13
C THR A 117 12.85 6.81 -4.22
N TRP A 118 12.55 7.66 -3.25
CA TRP A 118 13.55 8.13 -2.28
C TRP A 118 14.20 6.99 -1.47
N ARG A 119 13.53 5.84 -1.36
CA ARG A 119 14.00 4.65 -0.62
C ARG A 119 15.11 3.92 -1.34
N GLU A 120 15.10 3.91 -2.66
CA GLU A 120 16.22 3.39 -3.45
C GLU A 120 17.50 4.20 -3.18
N GLN A 121 17.34 5.51 -2.99
CA GLN A 121 18.43 6.43 -2.69
C GLN A 121 18.80 6.47 -1.20
N ALA A 122 18.11 5.71 -0.34
CA ALA A 122 18.36 5.71 1.09
C ALA A 122 19.64 4.93 1.45
N PRO A 123 20.37 5.32 2.51
CA PRO A 123 21.61 4.66 2.91
C PRO A 123 21.47 3.16 3.19
N GLU A 124 20.30 2.70 3.65
CA GLU A 124 20.06 1.29 3.99
C GLU A 124 20.05 0.35 2.76
N LYS A 125 20.07 0.88 1.52
CA LYS A 125 20.09 0.14 0.24
C LYS A 125 19.10 -1.04 0.24
N ALA A 126 17.82 -0.75 0.52
CA ALA A 126 16.78 -1.76 0.50
C ALA A 126 16.71 -2.45 -0.87
N PRO A 127 16.49 -3.77 -0.93
CA PRO A 127 16.31 -4.48 -2.20
C PRO A 127 15.14 -3.89 -2.99
N ILE A 128 15.24 -3.95 -4.32
CA ILE A 128 14.20 -3.43 -5.22
C ILE A 128 13.25 -4.55 -5.63
N VAL A 129 11.95 -4.30 -5.55
CA VAL A 129 10.91 -5.23 -6.01
C VAL A 129 10.96 -5.35 -7.53
N SER A 130 10.94 -6.58 -8.05
CA SER A 130 10.85 -6.77 -9.50
C SER A 130 9.46 -6.39 -10.04
N LYS A 131 9.42 -5.74 -11.21
CA LYS A 131 8.17 -5.40 -11.92
C LYS A 131 7.21 -6.58 -12.05
N GLY A 132 7.73 -7.76 -12.45
CA GLY A 132 6.90 -8.96 -12.61
C GLY A 132 6.21 -9.39 -11.32
N LYS A 133 6.89 -9.25 -10.18
CA LYS A 133 6.32 -9.55 -8.87
C LYS A 133 5.25 -8.54 -8.45
N LEU A 134 5.53 -7.25 -8.62
CA LEU A 134 4.54 -6.20 -8.34
C LEU A 134 3.28 -6.37 -9.20
N LEU A 135 3.43 -6.63 -10.50
CA LEU A 135 2.31 -6.91 -11.40
C LEU A 135 1.53 -8.16 -10.98
N SER A 136 2.22 -9.24 -10.59
CA SER A 136 1.55 -10.46 -10.15
C SER A 136 0.66 -10.24 -8.92
N TYR A 137 1.06 -9.32 -8.04
CA TYR A 137 0.27 -8.91 -6.88
C TYR A 137 -0.95 -8.06 -7.26
N LEU A 138 -0.78 -7.14 -8.23
CA LEU A 138 -1.82 -6.19 -8.66
C LEU A 138 -2.85 -6.76 -9.67
N ASN A 139 -2.57 -7.91 -10.30
CA ASN A 139 -3.32 -8.40 -11.46
C ASN A 139 -4.84 -8.73 -11.27
N PRO A 140 -5.44 -8.78 -10.06
CA PRO A 140 -6.92 -8.78 -9.97
C PRO A 140 -7.56 -7.38 -9.95
N VAL A 141 -6.79 -6.29 -9.78
CA VAL A 141 -7.31 -4.92 -9.60
C VAL A 141 -7.30 -4.08 -10.87
N ALA A 142 -6.37 -4.34 -11.80
CA ALA A 142 -6.26 -3.60 -13.06
C ALA A 142 -7.53 -3.63 -13.94
N SER A 143 -8.48 -4.53 -13.65
CA SER A 143 -9.73 -4.70 -14.38
C SER A 143 -10.95 -3.95 -13.82
N ASN A 144 -10.89 -3.35 -12.61
CA ASN A 144 -12.11 -2.93 -11.88
C ASN A 144 -12.13 -1.49 -11.34
N ILE A 145 -11.15 -0.62 -11.66
CA ILE A 145 -11.13 0.77 -11.16
C ILE A 145 -11.43 1.71 -12.34
N GLU A 146 -12.67 2.20 -12.41
CA GLU A 146 -13.03 3.37 -13.22
C GLU A 146 -12.60 4.65 -12.47
N PRO A 147 -12.02 5.66 -13.14
CA PRO A 147 -11.68 6.92 -12.49
C PRO A 147 -12.97 7.71 -12.17
N GLU A 148 -13.27 7.92 -10.88
CA GLU A 148 -14.31 8.87 -10.47
C GLU A 148 -13.77 10.32 -10.48
N ASP A 149 -14.56 11.23 -11.08
CA ASP A 149 -14.39 12.67 -10.98
C ASP A 149 -14.80 13.16 -9.57
N ASP A 150 -13.82 13.45 -8.71
CA ASP A 150 -14.04 13.94 -7.34
C ASP A 150 -14.39 15.45 -7.36
N TYR A 151 -15.63 15.81 -6.99
CA TYR A 151 -16.18 17.18 -6.98
C TYR A 151 -15.76 18.04 -5.77
N LEU A 152 -14.77 17.62 -4.98
CA LEU A 152 -14.27 18.40 -3.85
C LEU A 152 -13.00 19.15 -4.25
N TRP A 153 -13.11 20.49 -4.29
CA TRP A 153 -11.97 21.39 -4.53
C TRP A 153 -10.88 21.13 -3.49
N GLN A 154 -9.80 20.48 -3.92
CA GLN A 154 -8.55 20.38 -3.17
C GLN A 154 -7.58 21.44 -3.73
N PRO A 155 -6.94 22.25 -2.88
CA PRO A 155 -5.84 23.09 -3.33
C PRO A 155 -4.74 22.21 -3.94
N PRO A 156 -3.92 22.74 -4.87
CA PRO A 156 -2.99 21.95 -5.66
C PRO A 156 -1.75 21.59 -4.83
N GLN A 157 -1.90 20.69 -3.86
CA GLN A 157 -0.76 19.89 -3.44
C GLN A 157 -0.43 18.93 -4.57
N ALA A 158 0.85 18.84 -4.94
CA ALA A 158 1.30 17.98 -6.03
C ALA A 158 0.90 16.52 -5.70
N LYS A 159 -0.13 16.00 -6.39
CA LYS A 159 -0.60 14.63 -6.19
C LYS A 159 0.59 13.67 -6.28
N LYS A 160 0.93 13.01 -5.17
CA LYS A 160 1.98 11.97 -5.15
C LYS A 160 1.59 10.88 -6.14
N ARG A 161 2.55 10.42 -6.95
CA ARG A 161 2.32 9.36 -7.95
C ARG A 161 1.90 8.09 -7.22
N ARG A 162 0.73 7.54 -7.55
CA ARG A 162 0.28 6.27 -6.96
C ARG A 162 0.98 5.09 -7.62
N VAL A 163 1.02 3.94 -6.95
CA VAL A 163 1.60 2.71 -7.50
C VAL A 163 0.99 2.38 -8.87
N ILE A 164 -0.34 2.44 -9.02
CA ILE A 164 -1.02 2.10 -10.29
C ILE A 164 -0.69 3.07 -11.44
N ASP A 165 -0.28 4.30 -11.12
CA ASP A 165 0.03 5.33 -12.10
C ASP A 165 1.48 5.26 -12.63
N ARG A 166 2.27 4.27 -12.18
CA ARG A 166 3.65 4.14 -12.64
C ARG A 166 3.73 3.68 -14.11
N ASP A 167 4.62 4.32 -14.86
CA ASP A 167 4.85 4.02 -16.29
C ASP A 167 5.30 2.58 -16.54
N ASP A 168 6.05 2.02 -15.58
CA ASP A 168 6.49 0.64 -15.63
C ASP A 168 5.34 -0.37 -15.45
N LEU A 169 4.17 0.04 -14.95
CA LEU A 169 2.99 -0.82 -14.83
C LEU A 169 1.98 -0.64 -15.97
N SER A 170 1.88 0.56 -16.55
CA SER A 170 0.94 0.88 -17.63
C SER A 170 1.23 0.17 -18.96
N GLN A 171 2.47 -0.23 -19.20
CA GLN A 171 2.92 -0.89 -20.45
C GLN A 171 2.53 -2.38 -20.57
N CYS A 172 2.03 -3.02 -19.50
CA CYS A 172 1.71 -4.46 -19.52
C CYS A 172 0.22 -4.79 -19.73
N SER A 173 -0.68 -3.82 -19.62
CA SER A 173 -2.12 -4.02 -19.84
C SER A 173 -2.50 -4.21 -21.32
N TYR A 174 -1.68 -3.71 -22.26
CA TYR A 174 -1.99 -3.76 -23.70
C TYR A 174 -1.68 -5.08 -24.42
N ARG A 175 -1.01 -6.06 -23.77
CA ARG A 175 -0.58 -7.30 -24.46
C ARG A 175 -1.50 -8.51 -24.26
N GLN A 176 -2.62 -8.40 -23.55
CA GLN A 176 -3.52 -9.53 -23.31
C GLN A 176 -4.72 -9.64 -24.27
N GLN A 177 -4.81 -8.79 -25.31
CA GLN A 177 -5.85 -8.90 -26.34
C GLN A 177 -5.29 -9.35 -27.70
N THR A 178 -4.82 -10.59 -27.76
CA THR A 178 -4.93 -11.35 -29.02
C THR A 178 -5.58 -12.68 -28.69
N PRO A 179 -6.78 -12.99 -29.22
CA PRO A 179 -7.40 -14.27 -28.96
C PRO A 179 -6.54 -15.36 -29.59
N ILE A 180 -5.90 -16.17 -28.75
CA ILE A 180 -5.23 -17.40 -29.16
C ILE A 180 -6.33 -18.30 -29.73
N LYS A 181 -6.37 -18.48 -31.05
CA LYS A 181 -7.19 -19.52 -31.69
C LYS A 181 -6.66 -20.88 -31.24
N VAL A 182 -7.29 -21.47 -30.22
CA VAL A 182 -7.03 -22.85 -29.80
C VAL A 182 -7.61 -23.81 -30.83
N PRO A 183 -6.82 -24.68 -31.48
CA PRO A 183 -7.37 -25.75 -32.31
C PRO A 183 -8.10 -26.74 -31.40
N ARG A 184 -9.37 -27.03 -31.70
CA ARG A 184 -10.12 -28.09 -31.03
C ARG A 184 -9.54 -29.45 -31.42
N TYR A 185 -8.86 -30.12 -30.50
CA TYR A 185 -8.73 -31.58 -30.49
C TYR A 185 -8.90 -32.10 -29.07
N GLY A 186 -9.84 -33.04 -28.90
CA GLY A 186 -10.23 -33.55 -27.59
C GLY A 186 -9.38 -34.71 -27.10
N ARG A 187 -9.21 -34.80 -25.78
CA ARG A 187 -9.63 -35.91 -24.91
C ARG A 187 -9.22 -35.61 -23.47
N ARG A 188 -10.09 -35.96 -22.53
CA ARG A 188 -9.94 -35.75 -21.08
C ARG A 188 -8.82 -36.63 -20.52
N HIS A 189 -7.94 -36.05 -19.71
CA HIS A 189 -7.28 -36.72 -18.59
C HIS A 189 -7.32 -35.79 -17.37
N ARG A 190 -7.88 -36.26 -16.25
CA ARG A 190 -7.83 -35.56 -14.96
C ARG A 190 -6.40 -35.65 -14.44
N LEU A 191 -5.73 -34.51 -14.31
CA LEU A 191 -4.58 -34.35 -13.42
C LEU A 191 -5.00 -33.45 -12.26
N GLY A 192 -4.64 -33.87 -11.05
CA GLY A 192 -5.01 -33.23 -9.80
C GLY A 192 -4.54 -31.79 -9.70
N SER A 193 -5.32 -30.98 -8.98
CA SER A 193 -5.01 -29.58 -8.68
C SER A 193 -3.65 -29.47 -7.99
N PRO A 194 -2.73 -28.63 -8.46
CA PRO A 194 -1.54 -28.30 -7.69
C PRO A 194 -1.98 -27.48 -6.46
N HIS A 195 -1.55 -27.93 -5.29
CA HIS A 195 -1.64 -27.19 -4.05
C HIS A 195 -0.94 -25.84 -4.24
N LYS A 196 -1.69 -24.72 -4.18
CA LYS A 196 -1.08 -23.39 -4.08
C LYS A 196 -0.40 -23.30 -2.71
N PRO A 197 0.87 -22.89 -2.62
CA PRO A 197 1.43 -22.47 -1.34
C PRO A 197 0.81 -21.12 -0.97
N GLU A 198 0.11 -21.07 0.16
CA GLU A 198 -0.29 -19.83 0.83
C GLU A 198 0.98 -19.18 1.42
N ASN A 199 1.70 -18.41 0.60
CA ASN A 199 2.57 -17.36 1.11
C ASN A 199 1.70 -16.10 1.23
N GLN A 200 1.29 -15.77 2.45
CA GLN A 200 0.70 -14.48 2.76
C GLN A 200 1.82 -13.44 2.74
N ASP A 201 2.08 -12.87 1.56
CA ASP A 201 2.98 -11.72 1.42
C ASP A 201 2.31 -10.52 2.11
N GLN A 202 2.78 -10.17 3.32
CA GLN A 202 2.38 -8.95 4.04
C GLN A 202 3.08 -7.75 3.41
N ILE A 203 2.35 -6.64 3.23
CA ILE A 203 2.91 -5.39 2.71
C ILE A 203 2.82 -4.36 3.80
N ASN A 204 3.95 -3.71 4.12
CA ASN A 204 4.00 -2.60 5.06
C ASN A 204 4.08 -1.31 4.24
N ILE A 205 3.10 -0.44 4.39
CA ILE A 205 3.12 0.91 3.81
C ILE A 205 3.65 1.84 4.89
N TYR A 206 4.73 2.55 4.57
CA TYR A 206 5.39 3.49 5.46
C TYR A 206 5.29 4.88 4.83
N ILE A 207 4.64 5.79 5.54
CA ILE A 207 4.59 7.20 5.15
C ILE A 207 5.83 7.89 5.76
N PRO A 208 6.65 8.59 4.94
CA PRO A 208 7.98 9.00 5.33
C PRO A 208 8.07 10.02 6.46
N TYR A 209 9.18 9.93 7.20
CA TYR A 209 9.70 10.95 8.10
C TYR A 209 10.63 11.90 7.31
N PRO A 210 10.71 13.21 7.65
CA PRO A 210 11.66 14.12 6.99
C PRO A 210 13.12 13.76 7.33
N LYS A 211 14.01 13.94 6.35
CA LYS A 211 15.44 13.56 6.41
C LYS A 211 16.34 14.57 7.15
N ASP A 212 15.88 15.79 7.43
CA ASP A 212 16.73 16.83 8.05
C ASP A 212 16.39 17.09 9.51
N MET A 213 17.01 16.32 10.42
CA MET A 213 17.08 16.65 11.85
C MET A 213 18.43 17.27 12.26
N SER A 214 19.31 17.62 11.33
CA SER A 214 20.62 18.21 11.65
C SER A 214 20.55 19.62 12.24
N ASN A 215 19.44 20.35 12.07
CA ASN A 215 19.33 21.76 12.47
C ASN A 215 18.37 22.04 13.64
N PHE A 216 17.65 21.04 14.17
CA PHE A 216 16.66 21.30 15.23
C PHE A 216 17.17 21.01 16.66
N ALA A 217 18.32 20.35 16.79
CA ALA A 217 18.92 20.06 18.10
C ALA A 217 19.61 21.28 18.74
N GLU A 218 19.79 22.39 18.01
CA GLU A 218 20.41 23.61 18.55
C GLU A 218 19.41 24.67 19.02
N ASP A 219 18.12 24.56 18.69
CA ASP A 219 17.10 25.55 19.08
C ASP A 219 16.40 25.25 20.42
N PHE A 220 16.81 24.20 21.14
CA PHE A 220 16.23 23.81 22.44
C PHE A 220 17.27 23.54 23.55
N LEU A 221 18.49 24.09 23.43
CA LEU A 221 19.48 24.20 24.51
C LEU A 221 20.04 25.62 24.57
#